data_AF-A0AB74TXQ9-F1
#
_entry.id   AF-A0AB74TXQ9-F1
#
_cell.length_a   1.000
_cell.length_b   1.000
_cell.length_c   1.000
_cell.angle_alpha   90.00
_cell.angle_beta   90.00
_cell.angle_gamma   90.00
#
_symmetry.space_group_name_H-M   'P 1'
#
loop_
_entity.id
_entity.type
_entity.pdbx_description
1 polymer ?
#
loop_
_entity_poly.entity_id
_entity_poly.type
_entity_poly.pdbx_seq_one_letter_code
_entity_poly.pdbx_strand_id
1 'polypeptide(L)'
;MSVLIEHEVEHLAEWLSTKDAGELAEKIDVALSVAYKIKRGTYYSSRDIMRRLMKVYGVDTKTLLGEPVPYIEYPLDDVGKRIRQAREDVYMTCDKLAEELNVSFKSLLSWERGRHTPNRYMLEDIAFLTGLSDEEFFTMTLLDLSQLGPYLKQIRKERDMSKTEMGLVADVAGMTIMKWEQGENEPNIRSIKHIAEFVGLSLSEFAEKAKQKEAEGFSEAGYIRHKGPWKSKDILLNYQP
;
A
#
# COMPACT_ATOMS: atom_id res chain seq x y z
N MET A 1 -4.03 2.34 -26.09
CA MET A 1 -3.59 2.21 -24.68
C MET A 1 -2.25 1.51 -24.69
N SER A 2 -1.27 2.05 -23.95
CA SER A 2 0.03 1.40 -23.72
C SER A 2 -0.17 0.00 -23.16
N VAL A 3 0.69 -0.95 -23.51
CA VAL A 3 0.78 -2.24 -22.82
C VAL A 3 1.95 -2.26 -21.83
N LEU A 4 2.77 -1.20 -21.76
CA LEU A 4 3.95 -1.11 -20.91
C LEU A 4 3.79 0.02 -19.88
N ILE A 5 4.39 -0.20 -18.69
CA ILE A 5 4.48 0.79 -17.60
C ILE A 5 5.70 1.67 -17.73
N GLU A 6 5.77 2.76 -16.95
CA GLU A 6 6.85 3.75 -17.03
C GLU A 6 8.24 3.11 -16.84
N HIS A 7 8.46 2.28 -15.81
CA HIS A 7 9.73 1.57 -15.63
C HIS A 7 10.05 0.58 -16.76
N GLU A 8 9.07 -0.17 -17.29
CA GLU A 8 9.26 -1.07 -18.44
C GLU A 8 9.59 -0.27 -19.71
N VAL A 9 9.04 0.95 -19.85
CA VAL A 9 9.32 1.88 -20.94
C VAL A 9 10.70 2.49 -20.80
N GLU A 10 11.10 2.90 -19.60
CA GLU A 10 12.42 3.43 -19.28
C GLU A 10 13.51 2.38 -19.51
N HIS A 11 13.32 1.17 -18.96
CA HIS A 11 14.22 0.05 -19.19
C HIS A 11 14.29 -0.31 -20.67
N LEU A 12 13.15 -0.39 -21.37
CA LEU A 12 13.13 -0.66 -22.81
C LEU A 12 13.85 0.46 -23.60
N ALA A 13 13.66 1.72 -23.24
CA ALA A 13 14.30 2.86 -23.89
C ALA A 13 15.82 2.86 -23.65
N GLU A 14 16.26 2.61 -22.41
CA GLU A 14 17.66 2.44 -22.05
C GLU A 14 18.27 1.25 -22.79
N TRP A 15 17.59 0.10 -22.79
CA TRP A 15 18.04 -1.12 -23.48
C TRP A 15 18.14 -0.92 -25.01
N LEU A 16 17.25 -0.12 -25.61
CA LEU A 16 17.29 0.21 -27.03
C LEU A 16 18.25 1.37 -27.35
N SER A 17 18.70 2.16 -26.36
CA SER A 17 19.49 3.38 -26.56
C SER A 17 20.76 3.12 -27.38
N THR A 18 21.41 1.99 -27.13
CA THR A 18 22.67 1.53 -27.74
C THR A 18 22.51 0.93 -29.14
N LYS A 19 21.28 0.67 -29.61
CA LYS A 19 21.01 -0.01 -30.89
C LYS A 19 20.76 0.99 -32.02
N ASP A 20 21.11 0.66 -33.26
CA ASP A 20 20.84 1.54 -34.38
C ASP A 20 19.33 1.68 -34.66
N ALA A 21 18.86 2.90 -34.91
CA ALA A 21 17.44 3.18 -35.09
C ALA A 21 16.92 2.75 -36.47
N GLY A 22 17.77 2.78 -37.50
CA GLY A 22 17.45 2.32 -38.85
C GLY A 22 17.32 0.80 -38.90
N GLU A 23 18.31 0.11 -38.35
CA GLU A 23 18.30 -1.35 -38.23
C GLU A 23 17.12 -1.85 -37.39
N LEU A 24 16.81 -1.16 -36.29
CA LEU A 24 15.64 -1.45 -35.46
C LEU A 24 14.34 -1.34 -36.27
N ALA A 25 14.16 -0.23 -37.00
CA ALA A 25 12.97 0.05 -37.79
C ALA A 25 12.74 -1.00 -38.88
N GLU A 26 13.81 -1.39 -39.59
CA GLU A 26 13.78 -2.42 -40.63
C GLU A 26 13.43 -3.79 -40.03
N LYS A 27 14.11 -4.19 -38.95
CA LYS A 27 13.93 -5.52 -38.38
C LYS A 27 12.56 -5.75 -37.74
N ILE A 28 11.97 -4.72 -37.13
CA ILE A 28 10.64 -4.82 -36.54
C ILE A 28 9.54 -4.32 -37.46
N ASP A 29 9.83 -4.01 -38.73
CA ASP A 29 8.86 -3.56 -39.73
C ASP A 29 7.99 -2.38 -39.25
N VAL A 30 8.64 -1.27 -38.93
CA VAL A 30 7.99 0.00 -38.56
C VAL A 30 8.69 1.17 -39.22
N ALA A 31 7.99 2.31 -39.32
CA ALA A 31 8.61 3.54 -39.80
C ALA A 31 9.76 3.98 -38.87
N LEU A 32 10.82 4.57 -39.44
CA LEU A 32 11.97 5.09 -38.69
C LEU A 32 11.57 6.06 -37.58
N SER A 33 10.55 6.88 -37.81
CA SER A 33 10.00 7.81 -36.81
C SER A 33 9.39 7.09 -35.60
N VAL A 34 8.84 5.89 -35.79
CA VAL A 34 8.29 5.05 -34.71
C VAL A 34 9.44 4.45 -33.89
N ALA A 35 10.48 3.93 -34.55
CA ALA A 35 11.67 3.43 -33.87
C ALA A 35 12.32 4.50 -32.97
N TYR A 36 12.47 5.74 -33.45
CA TYR A 36 12.96 6.85 -32.62
C TYR A 36 12.06 7.22 -31.45
N LYS A 37 10.74 7.05 -31.57
CA LYS A 37 9.84 7.33 -30.45
C LYS A 37 9.89 6.22 -29.39
N ILE A 38 9.99 4.95 -29.81
CA ILE A 38 10.18 3.81 -28.92
C ILE A 38 11.51 3.95 -28.15
N LYS A 39 12.61 4.27 -28.85
CA LYS A 39 13.93 4.52 -28.24
C LYS A 39 13.95 5.64 -27.20
N ARG A 40 13.00 6.57 -27.27
CA ARG A 40 12.89 7.72 -26.36
C ARG A 40 11.83 7.51 -25.27
N GLY A 41 11.17 6.35 -25.21
CA GLY A 41 10.07 6.09 -24.28
C GLY A 41 8.78 6.88 -24.56
N THR A 42 8.76 7.70 -25.61
CA THR A 42 7.62 8.58 -25.97
C THR A 42 6.51 7.89 -26.76
N TYR A 43 6.67 6.59 -27.07
CA TYR A 43 5.68 5.80 -27.79
C TYR A 43 5.49 4.45 -27.13
N TYR A 44 4.28 4.25 -26.68
CA TYR A 44 3.83 3.13 -25.88
C TYR A 44 3.60 1.90 -26.74
N SER A 45 4.59 1.01 -26.75
CA SER A 45 4.69 -0.15 -27.65
C SER A 45 3.49 -1.10 -27.54
N SER A 46 2.98 -1.55 -28.69
CA SER A 46 1.93 -2.57 -28.75
C SER A 46 2.50 -3.96 -28.46
N ARG A 47 1.64 -4.89 -28.01
CA ARG A 47 1.98 -6.31 -27.78
C ARG A 47 2.67 -6.97 -28.97
N ASP A 48 2.32 -6.52 -30.18
CA ASP A 48 2.89 -7.01 -31.43
C ASP A 48 4.32 -6.51 -31.67
N ILE A 49 4.60 -5.24 -31.37
CA ILE A 49 5.96 -4.68 -31.42
C ILE A 49 6.87 -5.40 -30.43
N MET A 50 6.39 -5.69 -29.22
CA MET A 50 7.16 -6.42 -28.21
C MET A 50 7.51 -7.83 -28.67
N ARG A 51 6.56 -8.57 -29.27
CA ARG A 51 6.82 -9.88 -29.85
C ARG A 51 7.85 -9.83 -30.97
N ARG A 52 7.79 -8.81 -31.84
CA ARG A 52 8.76 -8.60 -32.91
C ARG A 52 10.15 -8.32 -32.34
N LEU A 53 10.26 -7.45 -31.33
CA LEU A 53 11.52 -7.16 -30.63
C LEU A 53 12.15 -8.41 -30.00
N MET A 54 11.36 -9.18 -29.24
CA MET A 54 11.81 -10.44 -28.63
C MET A 54 12.33 -11.42 -29.69
N LYS A 55 11.59 -11.59 -30.79
CA LYS A 55 11.95 -12.51 -31.87
C LYS A 55 13.22 -12.08 -32.61
N VAL A 56 13.33 -10.79 -32.94
CA VAL A 56 14.45 -10.23 -33.71
C VAL A 56 15.75 -10.31 -32.93
N TYR A 57 15.72 -9.99 -31.64
CA TYR A 57 16.92 -9.95 -30.81
C TYR A 57 17.16 -11.25 -30.04
N GLY A 58 16.25 -12.23 -30.15
CA GLY A 58 16.38 -13.51 -29.45
C GLY A 58 16.37 -13.36 -27.93
N VAL A 59 15.66 -12.35 -27.41
CA VAL A 59 15.62 -12.02 -25.99
C VAL A 59 14.27 -12.39 -25.38
N ASP A 60 14.30 -12.79 -24.11
CA ASP A 60 13.09 -13.02 -23.33
C ASP A 60 12.49 -11.70 -22.82
N THR A 61 11.29 -11.78 -22.25
CA THR A 61 10.57 -10.60 -21.75
C THR A 61 11.36 -9.89 -20.66
N LYS A 62 12.06 -10.65 -19.80
CA LYS A 62 12.87 -10.12 -18.70
C LYS A 62 14.04 -9.29 -19.21
N THR A 63 14.75 -9.79 -20.21
CA THR A 63 15.87 -9.08 -20.83
C THR A 63 15.39 -7.83 -21.57
N LEU A 64 14.19 -7.87 -22.17
CA LEU A 64 13.65 -6.78 -22.97
C LEU A 64 13.00 -5.66 -22.13
N LEU A 65 12.30 -6.02 -21.06
CA LEU A 65 11.50 -5.12 -20.24
C LEU A 65 12.03 -4.92 -18.82
N GLY A 66 13.10 -5.62 -18.46
CA GLY A 66 13.64 -5.64 -17.10
C GLY A 66 13.08 -6.80 -16.27
N GLU A 67 13.57 -6.94 -15.04
CA GLU A 67 12.97 -7.82 -14.04
C GLU A 67 11.47 -7.49 -13.96
N PRO A 68 10.56 -8.45 -14.26
CA PRO A 68 9.15 -8.23 -14.00
C PRO A 68 9.00 -7.94 -12.52
N VAL A 69 8.30 -6.88 -12.15
CA VAL A 69 7.93 -6.66 -10.76
C VAL A 69 7.22 -7.93 -10.25
N PRO A 70 7.50 -8.45 -9.05
CA PRO A 70 7.27 -9.84 -8.67
C PRO A 70 5.80 -10.15 -8.31
N TYR A 71 4.83 -9.61 -9.06
CA TYR A 71 3.40 -9.80 -8.82
C TYR A 71 2.96 -11.27 -8.73
N ILE A 72 3.74 -12.21 -9.27
CA ILE A 72 3.48 -13.65 -9.21
C ILE A 72 4.12 -14.30 -7.97
N GLU A 73 5.14 -13.69 -7.37
CA GLU A 73 5.82 -14.23 -6.18
C GLU A 73 5.05 -13.93 -4.89
N TYR A 74 4.23 -12.89 -4.87
CA TYR A 74 3.41 -12.54 -3.71
C TYR A 74 1.97 -13.08 -3.81
N PRO A 75 1.46 -13.72 -2.75
CA PRO A 75 0.06 -14.08 -2.66
C PRO A 75 -0.84 -12.84 -2.80
N LEU A 76 -1.90 -12.93 -3.62
CA LEU A 76 -2.84 -11.82 -3.87
C LEU A 76 -4.15 -11.95 -3.07
N ASP A 77 -4.25 -12.93 -2.18
CA ASP A 77 -5.46 -13.18 -1.38
C ASP A 77 -5.77 -12.03 -0.42
N ASP A 78 -4.74 -11.30 0.03
CA ASP A 78 -4.86 -10.18 0.94
C ASP A 78 -4.76 -8.80 0.27
N VAL A 79 -4.63 -8.76 -1.06
CA VAL A 79 -4.33 -7.51 -1.79
C VAL A 79 -5.40 -6.43 -1.57
N GLY A 80 -6.67 -6.83 -1.43
CA GLY A 80 -7.75 -5.88 -1.09
C GLY A 80 -7.53 -5.19 0.25
N LYS A 81 -7.04 -5.93 1.26
CA LYS A 81 -6.70 -5.38 2.57
C LYS A 81 -5.50 -4.44 2.47
N ARG A 82 -4.52 -4.79 1.64
CA ARG A 82 -3.34 -3.95 1.36
C ARG A 82 -3.73 -2.61 0.76
N ILE A 83 -4.53 -2.62 -0.30
CA ILE A 83 -5.06 -1.41 -0.94
C ILE A 83 -5.73 -0.51 0.10
N ARG A 84 -6.62 -1.08 0.91
CA ARG A 84 -7.34 -0.33 1.95
C ARG A 84 -6.39 0.26 2.99
N GLN A 85 -5.42 -0.51 3.47
CA GLN A 85 -4.48 -0.05 4.49
C GLN A 85 -3.57 1.07 3.96
N ALA A 86 -2.94 0.86 2.80
CA ALA A 86 -2.08 1.86 2.17
C ALA A 86 -2.84 3.16 1.91
N ARG A 87 -4.09 3.07 1.44
CA ARG A 87 -4.96 4.23 1.21
C ARG A 87 -5.25 5.02 2.50
N GLU A 88 -5.60 4.33 3.58
CA GLU A 88 -5.93 4.97 4.86
C GLU A 88 -4.68 5.52 5.56
N ASP A 89 -3.50 4.93 5.31
CA ASP A 89 -2.23 5.43 5.82
C ASP A 89 -1.89 6.83 5.31
N VAL A 90 -2.35 7.18 4.11
CA VAL A 90 -2.20 8.50 3.49
C VAL A 90 -3.49 9.35 3.53
N TYR A 91 -4.46 8.97 4.37
CA TYR A 91 -5.75 9.68 4.53
C TYR A 91 -6.58 9.84 3.25
N MET A 92 -6.35 9.01 2.25
CA MET A 92 -7.06 9.09 0.98
C MET A 92 -8.43 8.42 1.11
N THR A 93 -9.49 9.05 0.59
CA THR A 93 -10.81 8.41 0.58
C THR A 93 -10.90 7.39 -0.55
N CYS A 94 -11.79 6.41 -0.42
CA CYS A 94 -12.05 5.45 -1.48
C CYS A 94 -12.50 6.16 -2.77
N ASP A 95 -13.36 7.18 -2.68
CA ASP A 95 -13.74 7.99 -3.84
C ASP A 95 -12.55 8.69 -4.50
N LYS A 96 -11.62 9.25 -3.70
CA LYS A 96 -10.44 9.92 -4.22
C LYS A 96 -9.49 8.97 -4.95
N LEU A 97 -9.19 7.81 -4.35
CA LEU A 97 -8.35 6.82 -5.01
C LEU A 97 -9.01 6.29 -6.30
N ALA A 98 -10.33 6.10 -6.31
CA ALA A 98 -11.04 5.67 -7.52
C ALA A 98 -10.97 6.73 -8.63
N GLU A 99 -11.07 8.02 -8.28
CA GLU A 99 -10.90 9.14 -9.21
C GLU A 99 -9.50 9.16 -9.82
N GLU A 100 -8.45 9.07 -9.00
CA GLU A 100 -7.05 9.07 -9.45
C GLU A 100 -6.76 7.88 -10.40
N LEU A 101 -7.32 6.71 -10.10
CA LEU A 101 -7.20 5.51 -10.93
C LEU A 101 -8.12 5.51 -12.16
N ASN A 102 -8.97 6.52 -12.32
CA ASN A 102 -10.00 6.60 -13.36
C ASN A 102 -10.88 5.33 -13.41
N VAL A 103 -11.31 4.84 -12.24
CA VAL A 103 -12.22 3.71 -12.07
C VAL A 103 -13.45 4.12 -11.29
N SER A 104 -14.50 3.29 -11.35
CA SER A 104 -15.68 3.54 -10.52
C SER A 104 -15.37 3.28 -9.04
N PHE A 105 -15.96 4.07 -8.15
CA PHE A 105 -15.95 3.81 -6.70
C PHE A 105 -16.32 2.36 -6.37
N LYS A 106 -17.32 1.81 -7.09
CA LYS A 106 -17.76 0.41 -6.90
C LYS A 106 -16.66 -0.60 -7.25
N SER A 107 -15.82 -0.31 -8.24
CA SER A 107 -14.68 -1.16 -8.62
C SER A 107 -13.67 -1.21 -7.49
N LEU A 108 -13.23 -0.05 -7.00
CA LEU A 108 -12.28 0.02 -5.89
C LEU A 108 -12.84 -0.61 -4.62
N LEU A 109 -14.09 -0.33 -4.27
CA LEU A 109 -14.77 -0.95 -3.13
C LEU A 109 -14.85 -2.48 -3.26
N SER A 110 -15.03 -2.98 -4.48
CA SER A 110 -15.01 -4.42 -4.76
C SER A 110 -13.63 -5.03 -4.57
N TRP A 111 -12.57 -4.29 -4.91
CA TRP A 111 -11.18 -4.68 -4.69
C TRP A 111 -10.83 -4.73 -3.21
N GLU A 112 -11.12 -3.67 -2.45
CA GLU A 112 -10.82 -3.60 -1.01
C GLU A 112 -11.54 -4.69 -0.20
N ARG A 113 -12.70 -5.16 -0.69
CA ARG A 113 -13.46 -6.25 -0.09
C ARG A 113 -13.00 -7.65 -0.53
N GLY A 114 -11.99 -7.73 -1.39
CA GLY A 114 -11.47 -9.00 -1.92
C GLY A 114 -12.44 -9.74 -2.84
N ARG A 115 -13.46 -9.07 -3.40
CA ARG A 115 -14.41 -9.70 -4.32
C ARG A 115 -13.83 -9.84 -5.72
N HIS A 116 -12.98 -8.88 -6.10
CA HIS A 116 -12.25 -8.87 -7.37
C HIS A 116 -10.83 -8.40 -7.12
N THR A 117 -9.92 -8.82 -7.98
CA THR A 117 -8.52 -8.41 -7.94
C THR A 117 -8.29 -7.37 -9.03
N PRO A 118 -7.68 -6.21 -8.73
CA PRO A 118 -7.23 -5.29 -9.76
C PRO A 118 -6.17 -5.96 -10.65
N ASN A 119 -6.00 -5.43 -11.86
CA ASN A 119 -4.88 -5.87 -12.70
C ASN A 119 -3.56 -5.28 -12.16
N ARG A 120 -2.44 -5.82 -12.64
CA ARG A 120 -1.08 -5.40 -12.25
C ARG A 120 -0.87 -3.89 -12.31
N TYR A 121 -1.24 -3.23 -13.40
CA TYR A 121 -1.03 -1.79 -13.58
C TYR A 121 -1.73 -0.96 -12.52
N MET A 122 -2.94 -1.36 -12.15
CA MET A 122 -3.69 -0.69 -11.08
C MET A 122 -3.03 -0.86 -9.71
N LEU A 123 -2.31 -1.95 -9.47
CA LEU A 123 -1.58 -2.16 -8.22
C LEU A 123 -0.33 -1.30 -8.14
N GLU A 124 0.40 -1.14 -9.24
CA GLU A 124 1.54 -0.23 -9.36
C GLU A 124 1.09 1.22 -9.14
N ASP A 125 -0.01 1.63 -9.79
CA ASP A 125 -0.60 2.96 -9.60
C ASP A 125 -1.02 3.18 -8.14
N ILE A 126 -1.61 2.18 -7.48
CA ILE A 126 -1.99 2.28 -6.06
C ILE A 126 -0.76 2.41 -5.16
N ALA A 127 0.29 1.61 -5.38
CA ALA A 127 1.53 1.71 -4.61
C ALA A 127 2.12 3.12 -4.75
N PHE A 128 2.26 3.60 -5.99
CA PHE A 128 2.75 4.95 -6.28
C PHE A 128 1.89 6.05 -5.63
N LEU A 129 0.56 6.01 -5.81
CA LEU A 129 -0.36 7.01 -5.25
C LEU A 129 -0.39 7.02 -3.73
N THR A 130 -0.02 5.91 -3.09
CA THR A 130 0.09 5.78 -1.62
C THR A 130 1.51 6.03 -1.11
N GLY A 131 2.45 6.39 -2.00
CA GLY A 131 3.83 6.71 -1.65
C GLY A 131 4.67 5.49 -1.26
N LEU A 132 4.26 4.29 -1.65
CA LEU A 132 4.96 3.03 -1.41
C LEU A 132 5.68 2.58 -2.68
N SER A 133 6.81 1.90 -2.51
CA SER A 133 7.33 1.02 -3.55
C SER A 133 6.46 -0.24 -3.69
N ASP A 134 6.56 -0.92 -4.84
CA ASP A 134 5.86 -2.18 -5.05
C ASP A 134 6.25 -3.22 -3.99
N GLU A 135 7.54 -3.33 -3.65
CA GLU A 135 8.02 -4.24 -2.62
C GLU A 135 7.39 -3.93 -1.26
N GLU A 136 7.39 -2.67 -0.83
CA GLU A 136 6.76 -2.26 0.43
C GLU A 136 5.25 -2.55 0.43
N PHE A 137 4.55 -2.26 -0.67
CA PHE A 137 3.11 -2.54 -0.78
C PHE A 137 2.80 -4.04 -0.61
N PHE A 138 3.57 -4.92 -1.24
CA PHE A 138 3.36 -6.37 -1.17
C PHE A 138 3.87 -7.02 0.11
N THR A 139 4.84 -6.40 0.79
CA THR A 139 5.46 -6.97 1.99
C THR A 139 4.97 -6.32 3.28
N MET A 140 4.30 -5.17 3.23
CA MET A 140 3.85 -4.46 4.44
C MET A 140 3.01 -5.36 5.34
N THR A 141 3.18 -5.15 6.64
CA THR A 141 2.44 -5.88 7.65
C THR A 141 0.99 -5.38 7.72
N LEU A 142 0.04 -6.27 7.41
CA LEU A 142 -1.37 -5.97 7.52
C LEU A 142 -1.85 -5.96 8.97
N LEU A 143 -2.72 -5.00 9.29
CA LEU A 143 -3.50 -4.97 10.52
C LEU A 143 -4.47 -6.15 10.58
N ASP A 144 -4.40 -6.91 11.67
CA ASP A 144 -5.49 -7.80 12.07
C ASP A 144 -6.38 -7.09 13.09
N LEU A 145 -7.40 -6.40 12.58
CA LEU A 145 -8.35 -5.63 13.41
C LEU A 145 -9.04 -6.49 14.48
N SER A 146 -9.20 -7.80 14.23
CA SER A 146 -9.84 -8.72 15.17
C SER A 146 -9.00 -9.00 16.43
N GLN A 147 -7.67 -8.86 16.33
CA GLN A 147 -6.73 -9.16 17.41
C GLN A 147 -6.14 -7.91 18.10
N LEU A 148 -6.59 -6.70 17.75
CA LEU A 148 -6.01 -5.47 18.30
C LEU A 148 -6.38 -5.19 19.77
N GLY A 149 -7.46 -5.76 20.29
CA GLY A 149 -8.00 -5.43 21.62
C GLY A 149 -6.98 -5.41 22.77
N PRO A 150 -6.19 -6.48 22.98
CA PRO A 150 -5.15 -6.52 24.00
C PRO A 150 -4.08 -5.45 23.83
N TYR A 151 -3.62 -5.22 22.60
CA TYR A 151 -2.60 -4.22 22.30
C TYR A 151 -3.11 -2.79 22.53
N LEU A 152 -4.35 -2.51 22.15
CA LEU A 152 -5.03 -1.23 22.44
C LEU A 152 -5.13 -0.98 23.95
N LYS A 153 -5.52 -2.01 24.72
CA LYS A 153 -5.59 -1.93 26.19
C LYS A 153 -4.22 -1.59 26.79
N GLN A 154 -3.16 -2.20 26.27
CA GLN A 154 -1.78 -1.94 26.71
C GLN A 154 -1.37 -0.50 26.41
N ILE A 155 -1.48 -0.04 25.16
CA ILE A 155 -1.17 1.34 24.75
C ILE A 155 -1.84 2.35 25.68
N ARG A 156 -3.15 2.13 25.93
CA ARG A 156 -3.95 3.00 26.79
C ARG A 156 -3.42 3.04 28.22
N LYS A 157 -3.09 1.86 28.77
CA LYS A 157 -2.59 1.75 30.14
C LYS A 157 -1.21 2.39 30.27
N GLU A 158 -0.26 2.08 29.38
CA GLU A 158 1.10 2.65 29.36
C GLU A 158 1.13 4.17 29.34
N ARG A 159 0.12 4.79 28.73
CA ARG A 159 -0.05 6.25 28.67
C ARG A 159 -0.96 6.83 29.75
N ASP A 160 -1.40 5.99 30.69
CA ASP A 160 -2.30 6.32 31.80
C ASP A 160 -3.60 7.00 31.37
N MET A 161 -4.14 6.56 30.21
CA MET A 161 -5.36 7.11 29.64
C MET A 161 -6.61 6.35 30.13
N SER A 162 -7.68 7.10 30.36
CA SER A 162 -9.03 6.56 30.46
C SER A 162 -9.54 6.11 29.09
N LYS A 163 -10.59 5.26 29.08
CA LYS A 163 -11.23 4.84 27.83
C LYS A 163 -11.85 6.01 27.08
N THR A 164 -12.36 7.01 27.80
CA THR A 164 -12.90 8.24 27.21
C THR A 164 -11.80 9.04 26.52
N GLU A 165 -10.63 9.21 27.15
CA GLU A 165 -9.50 9.92 26.53
C GLU A 165 -8.97 9.21 25.29
N MET A 166 -8.85 7.88 25.32
CA MET A 166 -8.48 7.13 24.11
C MET A 166 -9.59 7.17 23.05
N GLY A 167 -10.85 7.23 23.47
CA GLY A 167 -11.98 7.43 22.56
C GLY A 167 -11.88 8.74 21.80
N LEU A 168 -11.51 9.84 22.47
CA LEU A 168 -11.27 11.13 21.81
C LEU A 168 -10.16 11.04 20.75
N VAL A 169 -9.06 10.35 21.07
CA VAL A 169 -7.97 10.13 20.10
C VAL A 169 -8.46 9.32 18.89
N ALA A 170 -9.28 8.28 19.12
CA ALA A 170 -9.75 7.37 18.08
C ALA A 170 -11.02 7.84 17.34
N ASP A 171 -11.51 9.05 17.66
CA ASP A 171 -12.79 9.62 17.22
C ASP A 171 -14.00 8.69 17.46
N VAL A 172 -14.09 8.12 18.67
CA VAL A 172 -15.20 7.25 19.09
C VAL A 172 -15.55 7.47 20.56
N ALA A 173 -16.73 6.98 20.98
CA ALA A 173 -17.08 6.96 22.40
C ALA A 173 -16.15 6.02 23.20
N GLY A 174 -15.84 6.36 24.45
CA GLY A 174 -15.04 5.49 25.34
C GLY A 174 -15.66 4.10 25.60
N MET A 175 -16.99 3.99 25.48
CA MET A 175 -17.70 2.71 25.46
C MET A 175 -17.27 1.81 24.29
N THR A 176 -16.98 2.38 23.12
CA THR A 176 -16.48 1.65 21.95
C THR A 176 -15.07 1.11 22.21
N ILE A 177 -14.19 1.91 22.84
CA ILE A 177 -12.86 1.44 23.27
C ILE A 177 -12.97 0.24 24.21
N MET A 178 -13.91 0.28 25.18
CA MET A 178 -14.14 -0.85 26.07
C MET A 178 -14.46 -2.14 25.31
N LYS A 179 -15.38 -2.06 24.34
CA LYS A 179 -15.80 -3.21 23.53
C LYS A 179 -14.66 -3.76 22.68
N TRP A 180 -13.82 -2.90 22.12
CA TRP A 180 -12.61 -3.32 21.38
C TRP A 180 -11.63 -4.05 22.30
N GLU A 181 -11.36 -3.53 23.50
CA GLU A 181 -10.48 -4.17 24.48
C GLU A 181 -11.00 -5.54 24.95
N GLN A 182 -12.30 -5.76 24.90
CA GLN A 182 -12.97 -7.02 25.26
C GLN A 182 -13.13 -7.98 24.08
N GLY A 183 -12.83 -7.55 22.85
CA GLY A 183 -13.07 -8.33 21.63
C GLY A 183 -14.54 -8.46 21.26
N GLU A 184 -15.43 -7.62 21.82
CA GLU A 184 -16.87 -7.68 21.53
C GLU A 184 -17.22 -7.10 20.15
N ASN A 185 -16.37 -6.22 19.60
CA ASN A 185 -16.51 -5.65 18.26
C ASN A 185 -15.14 -5.31 17.68
N GLU A 186 -15.05 -5.26 16.35
CA GLU A 186 -13.83 -4.86 15.64
C GLU A 186 -13.74 -3.33 15.49
N PRO A 187 -12.54 -2.75 15.62
CA PRO A 187 -12.29 -1.37 15.25
C PRO A 187 -12.33 -1.18 13.74
N ASN A 188 -12.59 0.05 13.31
CA ASN A 188 -12.36 0.43 11.92
C ASN A 188 -10.93 0.95 11.75
N ILE A 189 -10.37 0.78 10.55
CA ILE A 189 -8.98 1.14 10.25
C ILE A 189 -8.67 2.63 10.48
N ARG A 190 -9.62 3.54 10.23
CA ARG A 190 -9.44 4.99 10.42
C ARG A 190 -9.27 5.34 11.90
N SER A 191 -10.06 4.76 12.78
CA SER A 191 -9.89 4.93 14.22
C SER A 191 -8.55 4.38 14.71
N ILE A 192 -8.08 3.26 14.15
CA ILE A 192 -6.75 2.72 14.47
C ILE A 192 -5.65 3.63 13.93
N LYS A 193 -5.82 4.25 12.76
CA LYS A 193 -4.89 5.24 12.22
C LYS A 193 -4.68 6.41 13.17
N HIS A 194 -5.75 6.99 13.71
CA HIS A 194 -5.62 8.07 14.70
C HIS A 194 -4.86 7.63 15.97
N ILE A 195 -5.08 6.40 16.44
CA ILE A 195 -4.33 5.86 17.59
C ILE A 195 -2.86 5.63 17.22
N ALA A 196 -2.58 5.08 16.04
CA ALA A 196 -1.22 4.81 15.56
C ALA A 196 -0.40 6.11 15.49
N GLU A 197 -0.98 7.18 14.96
CA GLU A 197 -0.32 8.49 14.90
C GLU A 197 -0.11 9.12 16.26
N PHE A 198 -1.10 9.02 17.15
CA PHE A 198 -0.96 9.47 18.53
C PHE A 198 0.21 8.77 19.25
N VAL A 199 0.55 7.54 18.85
CA VAL A 199 1.71 6.81 19.36
C VAL A 199 2.96 6.93 18.49
N GLY A 200 2.90 7.70 17.40
CA GLY A 200 4.01 7.99 16.49
C GLY A 200 4.38 6.84 15.55
N LEU A 201 3.40 6.06 15.08
CA LEU A 201 3.60 4.90 14.22
C LEU A 201 2.72 4.97 12.95
N SER A 202 3.21 4.40 11.85
CA SER A 202 2.39 4.00 10.69
C SER A 202 1.49 2.81 11.03
N LEU A 203 0.47 2.52 10.22
CA LEU A 203 -0.37 1.33 10.46
C LEU A 203 0.41 0.03 10.33
N SER A 204 1.39 -0.03 9.43
CA SER A 204 2.27 -1.19 9.25
C SER A 204 3.14 -1.45 10.49
N GLU A 205 3.80 -0.41 11.03
CA GLU A 205 4.58 -0.54 12.26
C GLU A 205 3.69 -0.86 13.48
N PHE A 206 2.48 -0.29 13.51
CA PHE A 206 1.49 -0.60 14.53
C PHE A 206 1.08 -2.07 14.49
N ALA A 207 0.84 -2.62 13.28
CA ALA A 207 0.50 -4.02 13.07
C ALA A 207 1.64 -4.96 13.52
N GLU A 208 2.89 -4.61 13.25
CA GLU A 208 4.06 -5.38 13.69
C GLU A 208 4.16 -5.45 15.21
N LYS A 209 3.99 -4.32 15.90
CA LYS A 209 4.01 -4.28 17.36
C LYS A 209 2.84 -5.07 17.97
N ALA A 210 1.66 -5.00 17.36
CA ALA A 210 0.50 -5.77 17.80
C ALA A 210 0.78 -7.28 17.74
N LYS A 211 1.32 -7.78 16.62
CA LYS A 211 1.70 -9.19 16.44
C LYS A 211 2.78 -9.65 17.41
N GLN A 212 3.81 -8.84 17.64
CA GLN A 212 4.86 -9.15 18.62
C GLN A 212 4.27 -9.34 20.02
N LYS A 213 3.32 -8.49 20.41
CA LYS A 213 2.68 -8.56 21.73
C LYS A 213 1.72 -9.72 21.89
N GLU A 214 1.02 -10.09 20.83
CA GLU A 214 0.23 -11.33 20.81
C GLU A 214 1.11 -12.54 21.09
N ALA A 215 2.29 -12.62 20.45
CA ALA A 215 3.24 -13.70 20.63
C ALA A 215 3.89 -13.74 22.03
N GLU A 216 4.12 -12.57 22.65
CA GLU A 216 4.71 -12.48 23.99
C GLU A 216 3.73 -12.87 25.12
N GLY A 217 2.42 -12.88 24.84
CA GLY A 217 1.38 -13.17 25.82
C GLY A 217 1.16 -12.00 26.79
N PHE A 218 -0.09 -11.57 26.94
CA PHE A 218 -0.43 -10.46 27.85
C PHE A 218 -0.25 -10.88 29.32
N SER A 219 0.78 -10.39 30.01
CA SER A 219 0.93 -10.50 31.46
C SER A 219 0.64 -9.16 32.13
N GLU A 220 -0.42 -9.10 32.94
CA GLU A 220 -0.80 -7.90 33.70
C GLU A 220 0.21 -7.59 34.83
N ALA A 221 1.10 -8.55 35.16
CA ALA A 221 2.08 -8.48 36.25
C ALA A 221 3.40 -7.77 35.90
N GLY A 222 3.72 -7.59 34.62
CA GLY A 222 4.98 -6.95 34.16
C GLY A 222 4.91 -5.43 34.01
N TYR A 223 3.82 -4.80 34.43
CA TYR A 223 3.52 -3.40 34.13
C TYR A 223 4.35 -2.41 34.97
N ILE A 224 5.37 -1.79 34.35
CA ILE A 224 6.09 -0.66 34.92
C ILE A 224 5.37 0.63 34.52
N ARG A 225 4.82 1.37 35.50
CA ARG A 225 4.29 2.73 35.29
C ARG A 225 5.42 3.69 34.90
N HIS A 226 5.79 3.76 33.64
CA HIS A 226 6.58 4.87 33.13
C HIS A 226 5.69 6.11 33.03
N LYS A 227 5.85 7.04 33.97
CA LYS A 227 5.27 8.38 33.87
C LYS A 227 6.04 9.17 32.80
N GLY A 228 5.79 8.87 31.54
CA GLY A 228 6.26 9.69 30.42
C GLY A 228 5.58 11.07 30.43
N PRO A 229 6.10 12.05 29.66
CA PRO A 229 5.68 13.46 29.70
C PRO A 229 4.24 13.73 29.21
N TRP A 230 3.50 12.70 28.80
CA TRP A 230 2.23 12.78 28.06
C TRP A 230 0.99 13.10 28.92
N LYS A 231 1.17 13.57 30.16
CA LYS A 231 0.08 13.86 31.11
C LYS A 231 -0.53 15.26 30.99
N SER A 232 -0.16 16.07 30.00
CA SER A 232 -0.82 17.36 29.89
C SER A 232 -2.19 17.21 29.24
N LYS A 233 -3.24 17.54 29.99
CA LYS A 233 -4.59 17.85 29.49
C LYS A 233 -4.56 18.77 28.26
N ASP A 234 -3.51 19.59 28.12
CA ASP A 234 -3.33 20.53 27.02
C ASP A 234 -3.06 19.86 25.66
N ILE A 235 -2.50 18.64 25.62
CA ILE A 235 -2.31 17.89 24.36
C ILE A 235 -3.66 17.40 23.84
N LEU A 236 -4.52 16.88 24.72
CA LEU A 236 -5.87 16.41 24.36
C LEU A 236 -6.83 17.56 24.05
N LEU A 237 -6.63 18.74 24.63
CA LEU A 237 -7.40 19.96 24.33
C LEU A 237 -7.09 20.53 22.93
N ASN A 238 -5.90 20.25 22.39
CA ASN A 238 -5.46 20.76 21.09
C ASN A 238 -5.37 19.67 20.00
N TYR A 239 -5.61 18.40 20.33
CA TYR A 239 -5.67 17.32 19.35
C TYR A 239 -6.99 17.41 18.58
N GLN A 240 -6.91 17.87 17.33
CA GLN A 240 -8.01 17.82 16.36
C GLN A 240 -7.72 16.64 15.42
N PRO A 241 -8.63 15.67 15.26
CA PRO A 241 -8.44 14.52 14.37
C PRO A 241 -8.43 14.87 12.88
#